data_AF-A0A7C4VQM2-F1
#
_entry.id   AF-A0A7C4VQM2-F1
#
_cell.length_a   1.000
_cell.length_b   1.000
_cell.length_c   1.000
_cell.angle_alpha   90.00
_cell.angle_beta   90.00
_cell.angle_gamma   90.00
#
_symmetry.space_group_name_H-M   'P 1'
#
loop_
_entity.id
_entity.type
_entity.pdbx_description
1 polymer ?
#
loop_
_entity_poly.entity_id
_entity_poly.type
_entity_poly.pdbx_seq_one_letter_code
_entity_poly.pdbx_strand_id
1 'polypeptide(L)'
;DWSSRENDSRVPGFHQELDVLAPGSWVRGPYPGTPGYSHLPWWAPGRGWIVAPPNLVNFYYLGGTSMATPHVSAVAALILQKKPDLTQSEVEYILKSTALPIPPGSMEVYDYGPLGWTWYTMEWDETATGAGLIQTDKAIEAVP
;
A
#
# COMPACT_ATOMS: atom_id res chain seq x y z
N ASP A 1 1.34 4.36 7.14
CA ASP A 1 2.10 3.11 7.00
C ASP A 1 1.80 2.54 5.61
N TRP A 2 2.65 2.94 4.67
CA TRP A 2 2.39 2.86 3.22
C TRP A 2 3.32 1.82 2.60
N SER A 3 2.96 1.24 1.44
CA SER A 3 3.82 0.26 0.77
C SER A 3 4.15 0.70 -0.64
N SER A 4 5.44 1.00 -0.85
CA SER A 4 6.00 1.44 -2.12
C SER A 4 7.49 1.11 -2.17
N ARG A 5 8.00 0.91 -3.39
CA ARG A 5 9.42 1.00 -3.73
C ARG A 5 9.56 0.96 -5.24
N GLU A 6 10.24 1.93 -5.83
CA GLU A 6 10.59 1.88 -7.25
C GLU A 6 11.53 0.68 -7.53
N ASN A 7 11.52 0.15 -8.75
CA ASN A 7 12.34 -1.01 -9.10
C ASN A 7 13.66 -0.64 -9.79
N ASP A 8 14.46 0.15 -9.09
CA ASP A 8 15.78 0.67 -9.46
C ASP A 8 16.69 -0.28 -10.28
N SER A 9 16.70 -1.59 -10.01
CA SER A 9 17.72 -2.48 -10.61
C SER A 9 17.36 -3.96 -10.82
N ARG A 10 16.21 -4.48 -10.35
CA ARG A 10 16.02 -5.94 -10.22
C ARG A 10 15.48 -6.66 -11.48
N VAL A 11 15.08 -5.93 -12.51
CA VAL A 11 14.72 -6.52 -13.82
C VAL A 11 15.30 -5.66 -14.96
N PRO A 12 16.45 -6.05 -15.56
CA PRO A 12 17.07 -5.28 -16.63
C PRO A 12 16.12 -5.06 -17.81
N GLY A 13 16.03 -3.81 -18.27
CA GLY A 13 15.17 -3.41 -19.41
C GLY A 13 13.75 -2.98 -19.05
N PHE A 14 13.34 -3.04 -17.78
CA PHE A 14 12.04 -2.53 -17.32
C PHE A 14 12.21 -1.30 -16.43
N HIS A 15 11.88 -0.13 -16.97
CA HIS A 15 11.61 1.05 -16.16
C HIS A 15 10.25 0.85 -15.47
N GLN A 16 10.21 0.86 -14.14
CA GLN A 16 8.97 0.83 -13.36
C GLN A 16 8.93 2.05 -12.46
N GLU A 17 8.44 3.18 -13.00
CA GLU A 17 8.13 4.38 -12.21
C GLU A 17 7.09 4.06 -11.14
N LEU A 18 7.18 4.73 -9.98
CA LEU A 18 6.17 4.66 -8.94
C LEU A 18 5.16 5.82 -9.09
N ASP A 19 3.91 5.51 -9.43
CA ASP A 19 2.89 6.56 -9.62
C ASP A 19 2.48 7.24 -8.30
N VAL A 20 1.91 6.46 -7.37
CA VAL A 20 1.26 6.95 -6.14
C VAL A 20 1.38 5.96 -4.98
N LEU A 21 1.27 6.48 -3.76
CA LEU A 21 1.17 5.73 -2.51
C LEU A 21 -0.29 5.51 -2.12
N ALA A 22 -0.59 4.37 -1.48
CA ALA A 22 -1.90 4.08 -0.93
C ALA A 22 -1.79 3.23 0.37
N PRO A 23 -2.87 3.09 1.17
CA PRO A 23 -2.86 2.31 2.41
C PRO A 23 -2.40 0.86 2.16
N GLY A 24 -1.22 0.52 2.67
CA GLY A 24 -0.49 -0.68 2.29
C GLY A 24 -0.12 -1.60 3.43
N SER A 25 -0.04 -1.07 4.65
CA SER A 25 0.23 -1.82 5.89
C SER A 25 -0.96 -1.74 6.84
N TRP A 26 -1.08 -2.71 7.74
CA TRP A 26 -2.22 -2.92 8.66
C TRP A 26 -3.60 -2.93 7.96
N VAL A 27 -3.65 -3.37 6.69
CA VAL A 27 -4.90 -3.52 5.95
C VAL A 27 -5.60 -4.79 6.42
N ARG A 28 -6.83 -4.67 6.90
CA ARG A 28 -7.60 -5.78 7.49
C ARG A 28 -8.49 -6.46 6.45
N GLY A 29 -8.09 -7.65 6.00
CA GLY A 29 -8.82 -8.43 4.99
C GLY A 29 -9.37 -9.77 5.53
N PRO A 30 -10.43 -10.33 4.90
CA PRO A 30 -10.83 -11.71 5.13
C PRO A 30 -9.80 -12.68 4.53
N TYR A 31 -9.36 -13.69 5.28
CA TYR A 31 -8.37 -14.66 4.80
C TYR A 31 -8.70 -16.09 5.25
N PRO A 32 -8.76 -17.07 4.32
CA PRO A 32 -9.03 -18.47 4.65
C PRO A 32 -7.80 -19.15 5.25
N GLY A 33 -8.00 -19.98 6.28
CA GLY A 33 -6.97 -20.85 6.84
C GLY A 33 -7.06 -21.03 8.36
N THR A 34 -6.47 -22.13 8.85
CA THR A 34 -6.39 -22.47 10.28
C THR A 34 -4.99 -23.00 10.61
N PRO A 35 -4.18 -22.30 11.44
CA PRO A 35 -4.32 -20.88 11.76
C PRO A 35 -4.05 -20.04 10.50
N GLY A 36 -4.91 -19.06 10.20
CA GLY A 36 -4.78 -18.26 8.97
C GLY A 36 -3.44 -17.51 8.88
N TYR A 37 -2.91 -17.44 7.66
CA TYR A 37 -1.56 -16.95 7.33
C TYR A 37 -1.32 -15.53 7.84
N SER A 38 -0.78 -15.45 9.05
CA SER A 38 -0.64 -14.22 9.82
C SER A 38 0.72 -13.59 9.56
N HIS A 39 0.82 -12.65 8.60
CA HIS A 39 1.99 -11.78 8.47
C HIS A 39 1.96 -10.64 9.52
N LEU A 40 1.68 -11.03 10.76
CA LEU A 40 1.71 -10.15 11.93
C LEU A 40 3.18 -9.92 12.34
N PRO A 41 3.58 -8.67 12.63
CA PRO A 41 4.88 -8.42 13.25
C PRO A 41 5.02 -9.16 14.58
N TRP A 42 6.22 -9.61 14.94
CA TRP A 42 6.40 -10.61 16.00
C TRP A 42 5.92 -10.16 17.39
N TRP A 43 5.84 -8.85 17.63
CA TRP A 43 5.31 -8.23 18.85
C TRP A 43 3.78 -8.25 18.97
N ALA A 44 3.04 -8.45 17.88
CA ALA A 44 1.60 -8.62 17.98
C ALA A 44 1.29 -9.91 18.76
N PRO A 45 0.25 -9.94 19.62
CA PRO A 45 -0.16 -11.15 20.33
C PRO A 45 -0.71 -12.19 19.35
N GLY A 46 0.20 -13.00 18.80
CA GLY A 46 0.07 -13.80 17.57
C GLY A 46 -0.83 -15.04 17.65
N ARG A 47 -2.03 -14.92 18.21
CA ARG A 47 -3.14 -15.85 17.99
C ARG A 47 -4.43 -15.07 17.83
N GLY A 48 -5.05 -15.15 16.65
CA GLY A 48 -6.43 -14.71 16.50
C GLY A 48 -7.32 -15.51 17.46
N TRP A 49 -8.02 -14.82 18.38
CA TRP A 49 -8.84 -15.47 19.42
C TRP A 49 -10.01 -16.31 18.88
N ILE A 50 -10.35 -16.14 17.61
CA ILE A 50 -11.41 -16.89 16.93
C ILE A 50 -10.87 -18.27 16.52
N VAL A 51 -11.07 -19.26 17.39
CA VAL A 51 -11.00 -20.68 17.01
C VAL A 51 -12.29 -21.04 16.27
N ALA A 52 -12.38 -20.59 15.02
CA ALA A 52 -13.50 -20.90 14.14
C ALA A 52 -13.50 -22.40 13.76
N PRO A 53 -14.68 -23.06 13.68
CA PRO A 53 -14.82 -24.24 12.84
C PRO A 53 -14.46 -23.89 11.38
N PRO A 54 -14.00 -24.86 10.57
CA PRO A 54 -13.69 -24.62 9.17
C PRO A 54 -14.90 -23.99 8.44
N ASN A 55 -14.61 -22.99 7.61
CA ASN A 55 -15.56 -22.18 6.82
C ASN A 55 -16.23 -20.97 7.52
N LEU A 56 -15.79 -20.50 8.69
CA LEU A 56 -16.07 -19.10 9.09
C LEU A 56 -15.00 -18.14 8.54
N VAL A 57 -15.42 -16.92 8.22
CA VAL A 57 -14.55 -15.87 7.68
C VAL A 57 -13.69 -15.26 8.79
N ASN A 58 -12.41 -15.62 8.82
CA ASN A 58 -11.41 -15.00 9.69
C ASN A 58 -10.87 -13.71 9.07
N PHE A 59 -10.60 -12.69 9.89
CA PHE A 59 -9.98 -11.43 9.45
C PHE A 59 -8.53 -11.34 9.95
N TYR A 60 -7.62 -10.92 9.08
CA TYR A 60 -6.21 -10.73 9.39
C TYR A 60 -5.72 -9.35 8.95
N TYR A 61 -4.73 -8.82 9.68
CA TYR A 61 -3.95 -7.66 9.25
C TYR A 61 -2.82 -8.12 8.33
N LEU A 62 -2.66 -7.44 7.19
CA LEU A 62 -1.66 -7.72 6.18
C LEU A 62 -0.92 -6.43 5.79
N GLY A 63 0.29 -6.59 5.27
CA GLY A 63 1.12 -5.49 4.77
C GLY A 63 1.83 -5.87 3.47
N GLY A 64 1.87 -4.94 2.51
CA GLY A 64 2.56 -5.09 1.24
C GLY A 64 1.93 -4.28 0.11
N THR A 65 2.59 -4.20 -1.04
CA THR A 65 2.07 -3.48 -2.23
C THR A 65 0.74 -4.07 -2.71
N SER A 66 0.55 -5.39 -2.59
CA SER A 66 -0.72 -6.10 -2.85
C SER A 66 -1.92 -5.59 -2.03
N MET A 67 -1.69 -4.91 -0.90
CA MET A 67 -2.72 -4.28 -0.07
C MET A 67 -2.93 -2.79 -0.43
N ALA A 68 -1.93 -2.13 -1.02
CA ALA A 68 -2.07 -0.79 -1.61
C ALA A 68 -2.80 -0.81 -2.96
N THR A 69 -2.54 -1.82 -3.81
CA THR A 69 -3.19 -2.00 -5.12
C THR A 69 -4.72 -1.87 -5.10
N PRO A 70 -5.49 -2.56 -4.23
CA PRO A 70 -6.95 -2.44 -4.20
C PRO A 70 -7.46 -1.06 -3.79
N HIS A 71 -6.66 -0.25 -3.08
CA HIS A 71 -7.02 1.14 -2.79
C HIS A 71 -6.88 2.01 -4.05
N VAL A 72 -5.77 1.88 -4.79
CA VAL A 72 -5.57 2.63 -6.04
C VAL A 72 -6.61 2.25 -7.09
N SER A 73 -6.89 0.94 -7.28
CA SER A 73 -7.88 0.49 -8.25
C SER A 73 -9.32 0.87 -7.87
N ALA A 74 -9.64 0.98 -6.58
CA ALA A 74 -10.93 1.53 -6.14
C ALA A 74 -11.10 3.01 -6.50
N VAL A 75 -10.06 3.85 -6.36
CA VAL A 75 -10.13 5.25 -6.78
C VAL A 75 -10.22 5.37 -8.31
N ALA A 76 -9.45 4.58 -9.06
CA ALA A 76 -9.56 4.50 -10.51
C ALA A 76 -10.98 4.09 -10.97
N ALA A 77 -11.60 3.13 -10.28
CA ALA A 77 -12.99 2.73 -10.55
C ALA A 77 -14.00 3.85 -10.24
N LEU A 78 -13.80 4.64 -9.18
CA LEU A 78 -14.64 5.80 -8.87
C LEU A 78 -14.46 6.94 -9.90
N ILE A 79 -13.23 7.16 -10.39
CA ILE A 79 -12.93 8.11 -11.47
C ILE A 79 -13.71 7.72 -12.74
N LEU A 80 -13.60 6.45 -13.14
CA LEU A 80 -14.31 5.91 -14.31
C LEU A 80 -15.84 5.83 -14.09
N GLN A 81 -16.31 5.68 -12.85
CA GLN A 81 -17.75 5.78 -12.54
C GLN A 81 -18.29 7.20 -12.77
N LYS A 82 -17.51 8.25 -12.48
CA LYS A 82 -17.88 9.64 -12.79
C LYS A 82 -17.73 9.94 -14.29
N LYS A 83 -16.74 9.36 -14.96
CA LYS A 83 -16.50 9.57 -16.41
C LYS A 83 -15.91 8.33 -17.09
N PRO A 84 -16.76 7.47 -17.71
CA PRO A 84 -16.32 6.19 -18.28
C PRO A 84 -15.36 6.29 -19.46
N ASP A 85 -15.40 7.41 -20.21
CA ASP A 85 -14.64 7.58 -21.46
C ASP A 85 -13.19 8.04 -21.25
N LEU A 86 -12.72 8.15 -19.99
CA LEU A 86 -11.33 8.53 -19.70
C LEU A 86 -10.34 7.43 -20.11
N THR A 87 -9.26 7.84 -20.78
CA THR A 87 -8.12 6.97 -21.08
C THR A 87 -7.31 6.65 -19.82
N GLN A 88 -6.55 5.54 -19.85
CA GLN A 88 -5.68 5.15 -18.73
C GLN A 88 -4.72 6.27 -18.31
N SER A 89 -4.14 7.01 -19.27
CA SER A 89 -3.21 8.10 -18.99
C SER A 89 -3.88 9.33 -18.39
N GLU A 90 -5.17 9.59 -18.69
CA GLU A 90 -5.94 10.63 -17.99
C GLU A 90 -6.26 10.22 -16.55
N VAL A 91 -6.61 8.95 -16.30
CA VAL A 91 -6.83 8.45 -14.93
C VAL A 91 -5.52 8.47 -14.13
N GLU A 92 -4.41 8.05 -14.73
CA GLU A 92 -3.07 8.14 -14.14
C GLU A 92 -2.68 9.59 -13.82
N TYR A 93 -2.89 10.51 -14.75
CA TYR A 93 -2.64 11.94 -14.56
C TYR A 93 -3.49 12.52 -13.42
N ILE A 94 -4.78 12.16 -13.32
CA ILE A 94 -5.65 12.60 -12.22
C ILE A 94 -5.12 12.06 -10.88
N LEU A 95 -4.73 10.79 -10.82
CA LEU A 95 -4.16 10.19 -9.60
C LEU A 95 -2.85 10.87 -9.17
N LYS A 96 -1.90 11.09 -10.09
CA LYS A 96 -0.59 11.71 -9.82
C LYS A 96 -0.73 13.20 -9.49
N SER A 97 -1.56 13.95 -10.21
CA SER A 97 -1.73 15.41 -9.99
C SER A 97 -2.53 15.78 -8.74
N THR A 98 -3.30 14.86 -8.16
CA THR A 98 -4.10 15.10 -6.95
C THR A 98 -3.55 14.48 -5.67
N ALA A 99 -2.50 13.66 -5.77
CA ALA A 99 -1.80 13.08 -4.64
C ALA A 99 -1.23 14.15 -3.69
N LEU A 100 -1.10 13.80 -2.41
CA LEU A 100 -0.41 14.58 -1.38
C LEU A 100 1.08 14.25 -1.41
N PRO A 101 1.97 15.17 -1.86
CA PRO A 101 3.39 14.87 -1.97
C PRO A 101 4.00 14.51 -0.62
N ILE A 102 4.79 13.43 -0.59
CA ILE A 102 5.62 13.07 0.55
C ILE A 102 7.08 13.29 0.10
N PRO A 103 7.85 14.19 0.72
CA PRO A 103 9.23 14.42 0.34
C PRO A 103 10.16 13.28 0.81
N PRO A 104 11.41 13.25 0.32
CA PRO A 104 12.50 12.50 0.94
C PRO A 104 12.58 12.76 2.44
N GLY A 105 12.96 11.74 3.21
CA GLY A 105 12.95 11.84 4.67
C GLY A 105 13.42 10.58 5.37
N SER A 106 13.22 10.55 6.69
CA SER A 106 13.56 9.41 7.52
C SER A 106 12.58 9.20 8.68
N MET A 107 12.58 7.98 9.22
CA MET A 107 11.73 7.56 10.34
C MET A 107 12.48 6.53 11.19
N GLU A 108 12.45 6.69 12.52
CA GLU A 108 12.87 5.64 13.43
C GLU A 108 11.79 4.55 13.50
N VAL A 109 12.13 3.34 13.10
CA VAL A 109 11.25 2.16 13.10
C VAL A 109 11.86 1.11 14.03
N TYR A 110 11.05 0.55 14.93
CA TYR A 110 11.47 -0.56 15.79
C TYR A 110 11.24 -1.89 15.05
N ASP A 111 12.31 -2.59 14.72
CA ASP A 111 12.26 -3.82 13.91
C ASP A 111 13.35 -4.83 14.30
N TYR A 112 13.33 -6.02 13.69
CA TYR A 112 14.29 -7.09 13.88
C TYR A 112 15.31 -7.16 12.73
N GLY A 113 16.57 -6.89 13.04
CA GLY A 113 17.67 -6.94 12.08
C GLY A 113 18.88 -7.78 12.56
N PRO A 114 20.07 -7.60 11.96
CA PRO A 114 21.23 -8.45 12.20
C PRO A 114 21.77 -8.50 13.64
N LEU A 115 21.40 -7.51 14.46
CA LEU A 115 21.78 -7.42 15.88
C LEU A 115 20.61 -7.76 16.83
N GLY A 116 19.54 -8.36 16.29
CA GLY A 116 18.28 -8.57 16.99
C GLY A 116 17.36 -7.37 16.87
N TRP A 117 16.63 -7.08 17.94
CA TRP A 117 15.57 -6.08 17.98
C TRP A 117 16.13 -4.71 18.37
N THR A 118 15.93 -3.67 17.56
CA THR A 118 16.35 -2.30 17.88
C THR A 118 15.56 -1.27 17.08
N TRP A 119 15.67 -0.01 17.47
CA TRP A 119 15.34 1.10 16.59
C TRP A 119 16.35 1.15 15.43
N TYR A 120 15.82 1.35 14.23
CA TYR A 120 16.55 1.57 12.99
C TYR A 120 16.01 2.83 12.32
N THR A 121 16.89 3.76 11.95
CA THR A 121 16.52 4.86 11.06
C THR A 121 16.34 4.30 9.65
N MET A 122 15.10 4.26 9.17
CA MET A 122 14.79 4.05 7.76
C MET A 122 14.82 5.40 7.05
N GLU A 123 15.55 5.49 5.95
CA GLU A 123 15.65 6.69 5.11
C GLU A 123 15.12 6.40 3.71
N TRP A 124 14.56 7.40 3.04
CA TRP A 124 14.04 7.29 1.67
C TRP A 124 14.30 8.55 0.85
N ASP A 125 14.58 8.34 -0.43
CA ASP A 125 14.75 9.38 -1.45
C ASP A 125 13.44 9.70 -2.19
N GLU A 126 13.54 10.46 -3.28
CA GLU A 126 12.40 10.94 -4.08
C GLU A 126 11.72 9.85 -4.93
N THR A 127 12.41 8.74 -5.24
CA THR A 127 11.86 7.59 -5.98
C THR A 127 10.93 6.73 -5.11
N ALA A 128 11.09 6.78 -3.79
CA ALA A 128 10.35 5.94 -2.86
C ALA A 128 8.85 6.31 -2.73
N THR A 129 8.49 7.52 -3.17
CA THR A 129 7.18 8.13 -2.91
C THR A 129 6.32 8.38 -4.16
N GLY A 130 6.91 8.42 -5.35
CA GLY A 130 6.19 8.83 -6.56
C GLY A 130 5.59 10.24 -6.41
N ALA A 131 4.39 10.46 -6.95
CA ALA A 131 3.65 11.69 -6.72
C ALA A 131 3.11 11.86 -5.29
N GLY A 132 3.23 10.84 -4.43
CA GLY A 132 2.81 10.86 -3.03
C GLY A 132 1.49 10.14 -2.76
N LEU A 133 0.84 10.47 -1.63
CA LEU A 133 -0.32 9.75 -1.10
C LEU A 133 -1.63 10.09 -1.83
N ILE A 134 -2.28 9.05 -2.36
CA ILE A 134 -3.57 9.14 -3.05
C ILE A 134 -4.65 9.86 -2.25
N GLN A 135 -5.36 10.79 -2.89
CA GLN A 135 -6.44 11.59 -2.30
C GLN A 135 -7.74 11.38 -3.07
N THR A 136 -8.57 10.43 -2.62
CA THR A 136 -9.83 10.04 -3.31
C THR A 136 -10.79 11.20 -3.52
N ASP A 137 -10.88 12.11 -2.55
CA ASP A 137 -11.69 13.33 -2.62
C ASP A 137 -11.25 14.23 -3.79
N LYS A 138 -9.98 14.66 -3.77
CA LYS A 138 -9.40 15.52 -4.81
C LYS A 138 -9.41 14.86 -6.19
N ALA A 139 -9.10 13.55 -6.25
CA ALA A 139 -9.09 12.80 -7.49
C ALA A 139 -10.46 12.81 -8.18
N ILE A 140 -11.56 12.70 -7.41
CA ILE A 140 -12.92 12.74 -7.94
C ILE A 140 -13.38 14.16 -8.24
N GLU A 141 -12.95 15.16 -7.47
CA GLU A 141 -13.17 16.58 -7.80
C GLU A 141 -12.50 16.96 -9.14
N ALA A 142 -11.28 16.49 -9.40
CA ALA A 142 -10.49 16.79 -10.60
C ALA A 142 -10.99 16.13 -11.90
N VAL A 143 -11.92 15.16 -11.84
CA VAL A 143 -12.56 14.59 -13.04
C VAL A 143 -13.42 15.66 -13.74
N PRO A 144 -13.17 16.01 -15.03
CA PRO A 144 -13.91 17.08 -15.72
C PRO A 144 -15.31 16.67 -16.20
#